data_AF-A0A401XLW6-F1
#
_entry.id   AF-A0A401XLW6-F1
#
_cell.length_a   1.000
_cell.length_b   1.000
_cell.length_c   1.000
_cell.angle_alpha   90.00
_cell.angle_beta   90.00
_cell.angle_gamma   90.00
#
_symmetry.space_group_name_H-M   'P 1'
#
loop_
_entity.id
_entity.type
_entity.pdbx_description
1 polymer ?
#
loop_
_entity_poly.entity_id
_entity_poly.type
_entity_poly.pdbx_seq_one_letter_code
_entity_poly.pdbx_strand_id
1 'polypeptide(L)'
;MAKQDKRQQTANSLQDLGKLMGIEREVKNVSSQETAQNFYSFLHKRKRFWTETQRVNNEDDKDRKKFVIKKINVEKVVEKTAGKKNRLEDVSIIDIFEKEEKGWQKTPFYQRFIARHHHNALQLTGGNLLPKVYDNKQKNELQFQPDWRLTVGLGSGSVFETSISLHHVYGFPYIPASAIKGVLRSYMITTLQGNKANSEALLFHNSKEMCDIFGCGEETIYEENGQKRRMTTFYKRCFDEDKREFGKDLSKYRFPEITEKEGDIIFFDAYPTHSPQGCIKADIMNPHYPNYYEYDVNSPKFQPPADYQSPVPIIFLTVENLTFQFMVGLRKGVENENIKLGAKRGDMLSVTSGFLKEALQERGIGAKTAVGYGYMKQL
;
A
#
# COMPACT_ATOMS: atom_id res chain seq x y z
N MET A 1 -1.83 6.06 -44.71
CA MET A 1 -3.07 6.71 -44.22
C MET A 1 -3.98 5.66 -43.59
N ALA A 2 -4.28 5.86 -42.31
CA ALA A 2 -5.42 5.37 -41.53
C ALA A 2 -5.74 3.86 -41.49
N LYS A 3 -5.42 3.22 -40.35
CA LYS A 3 -6.32 2.36 -39.53
C LYS A 3 -5.57 1.71 -38.37
N GLN A 4 -5.36 2.47 -37.30
CA GLN A 4 -5.10 1.96 -35.95
C GLN A 4 -5.79 2.92 -34.98
N ASP A 5 -7.08 2.72 -34.74
CA ASP A 5 -7.81 3.38 -33.66
C ASP A 5 -9.18 2.71 -33.50
N LYS A 6 -9.23 1.67 -32.66
CA LYS A 6 -10.40 1.29 -31.84
C LYS A 6 -9.90 0.47 -30.65
N ARG A 7 -9.38 1.17 -29.63
CA ARG A 7 -9.12 0.61 -28.31
C ARG A 7 -10.44 0.11 -27.70
N GLN A 8 -10.38 -1.07 -27.10
CA GLN A 8 -11.42 -1.67 -26.25
C GLN A 8 -11.95 -0.65 -25.24
N GLN A 9 -13.27 -0.47 -25.23
CA GLN A 9 -13.96 0.27 -24.17
C GLN A 9 -13.96 -0.57 -22.91
N THR A 10 -12.99 -0.34 -22.03
CA THR A 10 -13.02 -0.79 -20.65
C THR A 10 -13.88 0.19 -19.86
N ALA A 11 -14.99 -0.27 -19.27
CA ALA A 11 -15.80 0.56 -18.38
C ALA A 11 -15.03 0.75 -17.06
N ASN A 12 -14.40 1.92 -16.90
CA ASN A 12 -13.43 2.21 -15.82
C ASN A 12 -14.07 2.88 -14.59
N SER A 13 -15.40 2.91 -14.51
CA SER A 13 -16.12 3.45 -13.36
C SER A 13 -17.49 2.79 -13.18
N LEU A 14 -18.00 2.79 -11.95
CA LEU A 14 -19.38 2.39 -11.62
C LEU A 14 -20.42 3.22 -12.42
N GLN A 15 -20.09 4.46 -12.77
CA GLN A 15 -20.95 5.32 -13.59
C GLN A 15 -20.98 4.90 -15.06
N ASP A 16 -19.85 4.45 -15.61
CA ASP A 16 -19.77 3.93 -16.98
C ASP A 16 -20.50 2.60 -17.11
N LEU A 17 -20.42 1.77 -16.07
CA LEU A 17 -21.18 0.51 -15.97
C LEU A 17 -22.69 0.76 -15.85
N GLY A 18 -23.10 1.77 -15.08
CA GLY A 18 -24.51 2.18 -14.98
C GLY A 18 -25.09 2.72 -16.29
N LYS A 19 -24.29 3.48 -17.06
CA LYS A 19 -24.68 3.96 -18.39
C LYS A 19 -24.73 2.87 -19.45
N LEU A 20 -23.85 1.85 -19.34
CA LEU A 20 -23.83 0.72 -20.28
C LEU A 20 -25.02 -0.23 -20.10
N MET A 21 -25.58 -0.31 -18.90
CA MET A 21 -26.65 -1.26 -18.56
C MET A 21 -28.06 -0.65 -18.57
N GLY A 22 -28.23 0.63 -18.96
CA GLY A 22 -29.57 1.24 -19.13
C GLY A 22 -30.46 1.29 -17.88
N ILE A 23 -29.91 1.09 -16.68
CA ILE A 23 -30.68 0.96 -15.44
C ILE A 23 -31.01 2.34 -14.87
N GLU A 24 -32.00 3.01 -15.45
CA GLU A 24 -32.82 3.99 -14.73
C GLU A 24 -34.22 3.40 -14.49
N ARG A 25 -34.43 2.77 -13.31
CA ARG A 25 -35.62 2.87 -12.41
C ARG A 25 -36.04 1.58 -11.68
N GLU A 26 -36.54 1.86 -10.46
CA GLU A 26 -37.47 1.13 -9.57
C GLU A 26 -37.27 -0.37 -9.31
N VAL A 27 -36.62 -0.68 -8.18
CA VAL A 27 -36.53 -2.03 -7.62
C VAL A 27 -37.79 -2.34 -6.79
N LYS A 28 -38.53 -3.39 -7.19
CA LYS A 28 -39.58 -4.03 -6.36
C LYS A 28 -39.04 -5.30 -5.69
N ASN A 29 -39.48 -5.47 -4.43
CA ASN A 29 -39.19 -6.50 -3.43
C ASN A 29 -38.88 -7.93 -3.93
N VAL A 30 -37.86 -8.58 -3.32
CA VAL A 30 -37.70 -10.05 -3.28
C VAL A 30 -37.22 -10.53 -1.90
N SER A 31 -37.71 -11.73 -1.54
CA SER A 31 -37.69 -12.43 -0.25
C SER A 31 -36.36 -13.10 0.15
N SER A 32 -36.12 -13.14 1.46
CA SER A 32 -34.99 -13.73 2.20
C SER A 32 -35.04 -15.26 2.40
N GLN A 33 -33.86 -15.91 2.44
CA GLN A 33 -33.59 -17.14 3.22
C GLN A 33 -32.09 -17.24 3.61
N GLU A 34 -31.83 -17.66 4.86
CA GLU A 34 -30.56 -17.73 5.63
C GLU A 34 -29.57 -18.78 5.09
N THR A 35 -28.23 -18.81 5.34
CA THR A 35 -27.45 -18.75 6.60
C THR A 35 -25.95 -18.59 6.23
N ALA A 36 -25.08 -17.88 6.97
CA ALA A 36 -24.04 -18.47 7.85
C ALA A 36 -23.28 -17.40 8.70
N GLN A 37 -22.72 -17.87 9.82
CA GLN A 37 -22.34 -17.16 11.05
C GLN A 37 -21.07 -16.26 11.01
N ASN A 38 -21.30 -14.98 11.33
CA ASN A 38 -20.66 -14.14 12.36
C ASN A 38 -19.19 -14.40 12.81
N PHE A 39 -18.27 -13.54 12.38
CA PHE A 39 -17.03 -13.21 13.12
C PHE A 39 -16.93 -11.72 13.52
N TYR A 40 -17.92 -10.89 13.16
CA TYR A 40 -17.92 -9.43 13.45
C TYR A 40 -18.63 -9.02 14.74
N SER A 41 -19.00 -9.98 15.59
CA SER A 41 -19.71 -9.69 16.85
C SER A 41 -18.84 -8.96 17.90
N PHE A 42 -17.53 -8.80 17.66
CA PHE A 42 -16.64 -8.19 18.65
C PHE A 42 -16.45 -6.67 18.50
N LEU A 43 -16.59 -6.07 17.31
CA LEU A 43 -16.27 -4.65 17.11
C LEU A 43 -17.46 -3.68 17.12
N HIS A 44 -18.70 -4.15 16.99
CA HIS A 44 -19.87 -3.30 17.22
C HIS A 44 -21.06 -4.15 17.68
N LYS A 45 -21.48 -4.00 18.95
CA LYS A 45 -22.63 -4.69 19.55
C LYS A 45 -24.00 -4.44 18.86
N ARG A 46 -24.08 -3.78 17.70
CA ARG A 46 -25.35 -3.39 17.04
C ARG A 46 -25.29 -3.25 15.49
N LYS A 47 -24.56 -4.10 14.77
CA LYS A 47 -24.64 -4.14 13.28
C LYS A 47 -24.68 -5.59 12.79
N ARG A 48 -25.66 -5.92 11.93
CA ARG A 48 -25.74 -7.20 11.22
C ARG A 48 -25.13 -7.02 9.83
N PHE A 49 -24.31 -7.97 9.43
CA PHE A 49 -23.73 -8.04 8.09
C PHE A 49 -24.28 -9.30 7.42
N TRP A 50 -24.74 -9.19 6.17
CA TRP A 50 -24.99 -10.37 5.35
C TRP A 50 -24.74 -10.08 3.88
N THR A 51 -24.43 -11.15 3.16
CA THR A 51 -24.22 -11.16 1.72
C THR A 51 -25.50 -11.61 1.03
N GLU A 52 -26.01 -10.81 0.10
CA GLU A 52 -27.10 -11.21 -0.78
C GLU A 52 -26.51 -11.57 -2.15
N THR A 53 -26.88 -12.75 -2.64
CA THR A 53 -26.47 -13.21 -3.98
C THR A 53 -27.57 -12.82 -4.94
N GLN A 54 -27.35 -11.77 -5.74
CA GLN A 54 -28.30 -11.35 -6.76
C GLN A 54 -27.90 -11.94 -8.11
N ARG A 55 -28.83 -12.68 -8.71
CA ARG A 55 -28.73 -13.15 -10.10
C ARG A 55 -29.31 -12.07 -11.00
N VAL A 56 -28.47 -11.42 -11.78
CA VAL A 56 -28.90 -10.43 -12.76
C VAL A 56 -29.01 -11.13 -14.11
N ASN A 57 -30.22 -11.14 -14.68
CA ASN A 57 -30.44 -11.54 -16.07
C ASN A 57 -30.10 -10.33 -16.94
N ASN A 58 -29.12 -10.47 -17.82
CA ASN A 58 -28.79 -9.43 -18.77
C ASN A 58 -29.56 -9.70 -20.07
N GLU A 59 -30.73 -9.05 -20.23
CA GLU A 59 -31.58 -9.24 -21.41
C GLU A 59 -30.96 -8.64 -22.69
N ASP A 60 -30.05 -7.68 -22.53
CA ASP A 60 -29.39 -6.95 -23.62
C ASP A 60 -28.10 -7.62 -24.14
N ASP A 61 -27.66 -8.72 -23.52
CA ASP A 61 -26.50 -9.50 -23.98
C ASP A 61 -26.96 -10.59 -24.96
N LYS A 62 -26.33 -10.68 -26.15
CA LYS A 62 -26.69 -11.65 -27.20
C LYS A 62 -26.64 -13.11 -26.70
N ASP A 63 -25.86 -13.37 -25.67
CA ASP A 63 -25.68 -14.69 -25.07
C ASP A 63 -26.58 -14.97 -23.85
N ARG A 64 -27.44 -14.02 -23.42
CA ARG A 64 -28.33 -14.14 -22.24
C ARG A 64 -27.64 -14.71 -21.00
N LYS A 65 -26.36 -14.34 -20.77
CA LYS A 65 -25.56 -14.88 -19.66
C LYS A 65 -26.08 -14.32 -18.33
N LYS A 66 -26.29 -15.23 -17.36
CA LYS A 66 -26.71 -14.89 -16.00
C LYS A 66 -25.46 -14.57 -15.19
N PHE A 67 -25.35 -13.36 -14.66
CA PHE A 67 -24.26 -12.97 -13.78
C PHE A 67 -24.71 -13.08 -12.32
N VAL A 68 -23.80 -13.55 -11.48
CA VAL A 68 -24.02 -13.63 -10.03
C VAL A 68 -23.23 -12.51 -9.38
N ILE A 69 -23.93 -11.50 -8.86
CA ILE A 69 -23.31 -10.39 -8.15
C ILE A 69 -23.52 -10.65 -6.65
N LYS A 70 -22.44 -10.66 -5.87
CA LYS A 70 -22.52 -10.65 -4.40
C LYS A 70 -22.68 -9.20 -3.94
N LYS A 71 -23.89 -8.81 -3.56
CA LYS A 71 -24.18 -7.51 -2.95
C LYS A 71 -24.01 -7.63 -1.44
N ILE A 72 -23.21 -6.76 -0.83
CA ILE A 72 -23.03 -6.71 0.63
C ILE A 72 -23.94 -5.62 1.18
N ASN A 73 -24.91 -6.02 1.99
CA ASN A 73 -25.85 -5.12 2.64
C ASN A 73 -25.44 -4.93 4.10
N VAL A 74 -25.45 -3.68 4.59
CA VAL A 74 -25.13 -3.35 5.97
C VAL A 74 -26.33 -2.70 6.63
N GLU A 75 -27.00 -3.41 7.52
CA GLU A 75 -28.09 -2.83 8.29
C GLU A 75 -27.59 -2.19 9.59
N LYS A 76 -27.94 -0.91 9.76
CA LYS A 76 -27.88 -0.21 11.04
C LYS A 76 -29.20 -0.45 11.77
N VAL A 77 -29.20 -1.27 12.82
CA VAL A 77 -30.36 -1.38 13.72
C VAL A 77 -30.38 -0.13 14.62
N VAL A 78 -31.14 0.89 14.20
CA VAL A 78 -31.44 2.04 15.06
C VAL A 78 -32.69 1.69 15.85
N GLU A 79 -32.53 1.28 17.11
CA GLU A 79 -33.65 1.32 18.06
C GLU A 79 -33.93 2.80 18.38
N LYS A 80 -34.96 3.36 17.74
CA LYS A 80 -35.69 4.49 18.33
C LYS A 80 -37.01 3.97 18.85
N THR A 81 -37.22 4.11 20.15
CA THR A 81 -38.54 3.97 20.75
C THR A 81 -39.47 5.05 20.20
N ALA A 82 -40.68 4.61 19.86
CA ALA A 82 -41.88 5.39 19.51
C ALA A 82 -42.01 5.94 18.07
N GLY A 83 -42.86 5.26 17.29
CA GLY A 83 -43.81 5.94 16.40
C GLY A 83 -43.54 5.86 14.90
N LYS A 84 -44.25 4.91 14.24
CA LYS A 84 -44.58 4.79 12.80
C LYS A 84 -43.48 4.26 11.85
N LYS A 85 -43.68 2.99 11.48
CA LYS A 85 -43.15 2.24 10.31
C LYS A 85 -41.65 2.42 10.02
N ASN A 86 -40.88 1.40 10.37
CA ASN A 86 -39.52 1.20 9.87
C ASN A 86 -39.55 1.15 8.33
N ARG A 87 -39.01 2.18 7.67
CA ARG A 87 -38.58 2.06 6.28
C ARG A 87 -37.14 1.56 6.30
N LEU A 88 -36.87 0.49 5.55
CA LEU A 88 -35.52 0.03 5.26
C LEU A 88 -34.86 1.10 4.38
N GLU A 89 -33.83 1.77 4.88
CA GLU A 89 -32.95 2.61 4.05
C GLU A 89 -31.78 1.74 3.59
N ASP A 90 -31.54 1.68 2.28
CA ASP A 90 -30.30 1.14 1.71
C ASP A 90 -29.16 2.05 2.19
N VAL A 91 -28.30 1.54 3.10
CA VAL A 91 -27.14 2.29 3.59
C VAL A 91 -25.90 1.73 2.90
N SER A 92 -25.28 2.54 2.03
CA SER A 92 -23.96 2.23 1.49
C SER A 92 -22.93 2.22 2.62
N ILE A 93 -21.93 1.32 2.59
CA ILE A 93 -20.79 1.37 3.52
C ILE A 93 -20.13 2.76 3.51
N ILE A 94 -20.16 3.44 2.36
CA ILE A 94 -19.68 4.81 2.19
C ILE A 94 -20.52 5.78 3.04
N ASP A 95 -21.85 5.65 3.03
CA ASP A 95 -22.75 6.49 3.82
C ASP A 95 -22.58 6.30 5.34
N ILE A 96 -22.12 5.12 5.78
CA ILE A 96 -21.82 4.86 7.20
C ILE A 96 -20.59 5.64 7.66
N PHE A 97 -19.59 5.79 6.78
CA PHE A 97 -18.42 6.64 7.04
C PHE A 97 -18.75 8.13 6.95
N GLU A 98 -19.76 8.51 6.15
CA GLU A 98 -20.19 9.90 5.97
C GLU A 98 -21.19 10.40 7.03
N LYS A 99 -22.07 9.55 7.56
CA LYS A 99 -23.14 9.95 8.50
C LYS A 99 -22.77 9.92 9.98
N GLU A 100 -21.70 9.23 10.39
CA GLU A 100 -21.20 9.33 11.77
C GLU A 100 -20.30 10.57 11.92
N GLU A 101 -20.92 11.73 12.16
CA GLU A 101 -20.25 13.00 12.54
C GLU A 101 -19.51 12.88 13.88
N LYS A 102 -18.48 12.04 13.94
CA LYS A 102 -17.48 12.11 15.00
C LYS A 102 -16.43 13.09 14.51
N GLY A 103 -16.29 14.25 15.15
CA GLY A 103 -15.44 15.37 14.73
C GLY A 103 -13.94 15.11 14.56
N TRP A 104 -13.48 13.84 14.55
CA TRP A 104 -12.12 13.44 14.19
C TRP A 104 -11.82 13.63 12.69
N GLN A 105 -12.85 13.69 11.83
CA GLN A 105 -12.68 14.03 10.41
C GLN A 105 -12.45 15.53 10.16
N LYS A 106 -12.47 16.38 11.19
CA LYS A 106 -12.23 17.82 11.04
C LYS A 106 -10.74 18.12 10.88
N THR A 107 -10.38 19.11 10.07
CA THR A 107 -9.00 19.59 9.85
C THR A 107 -8.18 19.79 11.13
N PRO A 108 -8.73 20.31 12.25
CA PRO A 108 -7.98 20.46 13.51
C PRO A 108 -7.49 19.14 14.12
N PHE A 109 -8.15 18.00 13.85
CA PHE A 109 -7.66 16.69 14.27
C PHE A 109 -6.39 16.32 13.52
N TYR A 110 -6.39 16.41 12.18
CA TYR A 110 -5.24 16.05 11.35
C TYR A 110 -4.03 16.93 11.67
N GLN A 111 -4.24 18.23 11.88
CA GLN A 111 -3.19 19.13 12.34
C GLN A 111 -2.56 18.67 13.66
N ARG A 112 -3.37 18.31 14.67
CA ARG A 112 -2.86 17.80 15.96
C ARG A 112 -2.19 16.44 15.83
N PHE A 113 -2.75 15.56 15.00
CA PHE A 113 -2.23 14.22 14.76
C PHE A 113 -0.85 14.29 14.10
N ILE A 114 -0.71 15.09 13.04
CA ILE A 114 0.54 15.36 12.34
C ILE A 114 1.55 16.01 13.28
N ALA A 115 1.13 17.02 14.07
CA ALA A 115 2.02 17.64 15.06
C ALA A 115 2.57 16.63 16.07
N ARG A 116 1.73 15.71 16.57
CA ARG A 116 2.17 14.61 17.44
C ARG A 116 3.10 13.64 16.71
N HIS A 117 2.81 13.33 15.45
CA HIS A 117 3.67 12.45 14.66
C HIS A 117 5.06 13.07 14.43
N HIS A 118 5.13 14.36 14.12
CA HIS A 118 6.39 15.10 14.07
C HIS A 118 7.12 15.11 15.39
N HIS A 119 6.41 15.32 16.50
CA HIS A 119 7.02 15.29 17.82
C HIS A 119 7.68 13.94 18.10
N ASN A 120 6.99 12.84 17.80
CA ASN A 120 7.53 11.49 17.95
C ASN A 120 8.74 11.25 17.01
N ALA A 121 8.66 11.73 15.76
CA ALA A 121 9.77 11.62 14.82
C ALA A 121 11.01 12.40 15.30
N LEU A 122 10.83 13.59 15.87
CA LEU A 122 11.92 14.38 16.45
C LEU A 122 12.58 13.67 17.63
N GLN A 123 11.80 13.04 18.51
CA GLN A 123 12.36 12.26 19.62
C GLN A 123 13.24 11.09 19.15
N LEU A 124 12.80 10.38 18.09
CA LEU A 124 13.51 9.25 17.52
C LEU A 124 14.77 9.65 16.73
N THR A 125 14.76 10.86 16.16
CA THR A 125 15.87 11.39 15.37
C THR A 125 16.87 12.22 16.20
N GLY A 126 16.60 12.42 17.48
CA GLY A 126 17.49 13.20 18.36
C GLY A 126 17.41 14.71 18.17
N GLY A 127 16.38 15.22 17.49
CA GLY A 127 16.16 16.65 17.33
C GLY A 127 15.87 17.35 18.66
N ASN A 128 16.46 18.52 18.89
CA ASN A 128 16.19 19.32 20.09
C ASN A 128 14.73 19.80 20.12
N LEU A 129 14.04 19.56 21.25
CA LEU A 129 12.66 20.00 21.53
C LEU A 129 12.54 21.51 21.85
N LEU A 130 13.43 22.35 21.30
CA LEU A 130 13.33 23.79 21.51
C LEU A 130 12.36 24.41 20.49
N PRO A 131 11.31 25.15 20.92
CA PRO A 131 10.21 25.57 20.04
C PRO A 131 10.55 26.60 18.93
N LYS A 132 11.82 26.93 18.67
CA LYS A 132 12.17 28.06 17.77
C LYS A 132 13.39 27.86 16.86
N VAL A 133 13.91 26.64 16.72
CA VAL A 133 14.88 26.31 15.66
C VAL A 133 14.48 24.97 15.08
N TYR A 134 13.72 24.99 13.98
CA TYR A 134 13.50 23.80 13.15
C TYR A 134 14.85 23.41 12.55
N ASP A 135 15.57 22.51 13.20
CA ASP A 135 16.80 21.95 12.63
C ASP A 135 16.42 20.94 11.54
N ASN A 136 16.26 21.44 10.30
CA ASN A 136 15.99 20.64 9.11
C ASN A 136 17.15 19.68 8.76
N LYS A 137 18.23 19.61 9.56
CA LYS A 137 19.36 18.71 9.31
C LYS A 137 19.08 17.24 9.60
N GLN A 138 18.01 16.92 10.34
CA GLN A 138 17.77 15.58 10.88
C GLN A 138 16.55 14.86 10.29
N LYS A 139 15.73 15.54 9.48
CA LYS A 139 14.59 14.93 8.78
C LYS A 139 14.23 15.67 7.50
N ASN A 140 13.68 14.93 6.53
CA ASN A 140 13.08 15.48 5.32
C ASN A 140 11.62 15.08 5.22
N GLU A 141 10.79 16.01 4.77
CA GLU A 141 9.34 15.85 4.65
C GLU A 141 8.90 16.12 3.22
N LEU A 142 8.04 15.26 2.70
CA LEU A 142 7.51 15.37 1.35
C LEU A 142 5.99 15.18 1.38
N GLN A 143 5.27 15.99 0.62
CA GLN A 143 3.83 15.82 0.45
C GLN A 143 3.53 15.31 -0.96
N PHE A 144 2.76 14.24 -1.00
CA PHE A 144 2.39 13.57 -2.25
C PHE A 144 0.92 13.19 -2.22
N GLN A 145 0.30 13.19 -3.40
CA GLN A 145 -1.05 12.71 -3.61
C GLN A 145 -1.00 11.61 -4.68
N PRO A 146 -1.88 10.59 -4.63
CA PRO A 146 -2.06 9.67 -5.75
C PRO A 146 -2.33 10.46 -7.04
N ASP A 147 -1.61 10.14 -8.10
CA ASP A 147 -1.87 10.70 -9.43
C ASP A 147 -3.21 10.17 -9.98
N TRP A 148 -3.49 8.88 -9.72
CA TRP A 148 -4.78 8.25 -9.96
C TRP A 148 -5.32 7.59 -8.67
N ARG A 149 -5.43 6.26 -8.65
CA ARG A 149 -5.92 5.48 -7.50
C ARG A 149 -4.77 4.80 -6.80
N LEU A 150 -4.79 4.82 -5.48
CA LEU A 150 -3.88 4.10 -4.60
C LEU A 150 -4.63 2.97 -3.90
N THR A 151 -4.03 1.79 -3.87
CA THR A 151 -4.51 0.69 -3.02
C THR A 151 -3.32 0.10 -2.26
N VAL A 152 -3.39 0.13 -0.93
CA VAL A 152 -2.33 -0.34 -0.04
C VAL A 152 -2.89 -1.45 0.82
N GLY A 153 -2.15 -2.55 0.95
CA GLY A 153 -2.59 -3.69 1.75
C GLY A 153 -3.58 -4.61 1.03
N LEU A 154 -3.62 -4.62 -0.30
CA LEU A 154 -4.40 -5.61 -1.06
C LEU A 154 -3.86 -7.02 -0.75
N GLY A 155 -4.67 -7.89 -0.12
CA GLY A 155 -4.31 -9.26 0.23
C GLY A 155 -4.16 -9.57 1.73
N SER A 156 -4.37 -8.60 2.63
CA SER A 156 -4.59 -8.93 4.05
C SER A 156 -6.02 -9.43 4.27
N GLY A 157 -6.20 -10.37 5.20
CA GLY A 157 -7.51 -10.99 5.43
C GLY A 157 -8.56 -9.96 5.85
N SER A 158 -9.67 -9.87 5.12
CA SER A 158 -10.82 -9.06 5.48
C SER A 158 -12.12 -9.73 5.02
N VAL A 159 -13.28 -9.20 5.42
CA VAL A 159 -14.61 -9.68 4.94
C VAL A 159 -14.73 -9.56 3.43
N PHE A 160 -14.10 -8.51 2.89
CA PHE A 160 -13.78 -8.45 1.48
C PHE A 160 -12.48 -9.24 1.31
N GLU A 161 -12.44 -10.17 0.36
CA GLU A 161 -11.21 -10.90 -0.02
C GLU A 161 -10.03 -9.94 -0.32
N THR A 162 -10.32 -8.65 -0.53
CA THR A 162 -9.37 -7.55 -0.68
C THR A 162 -9.51 -6.50 0.44
N SER A 163 -8.40 -6.20 1.11
CA SER A 163 -8.31 -5.19 2.17
C SER A 163 -7.64 -3.90 1.72
N ILE A 164 -7.82 -2.84 2.50
CA ILE A 164 -6.99 -1.64 2.48
C ILE A 164 -6.38 -1.39 3.86
N SER A 165 -5.14 -0.88 3.90
CA SER A 165 -4.45 -0.52 5.15
C SER A 165 -5.10 0.70 5.81
N LEU A 166 -5.92 0.45 6.83
CA LEU A 166 -6.56 1.48 7.66
C LEU A 166 -5.88 1.55 9.03
N HIS A 167 -5.76 2.75 9.58
CA HIS A 167 -5.26 2.95 10.92
C HIS A 167 -6.24 2.33 11.93
N HIS A 168 -5.78 1.38 12.74
CA HIS A 168 -6.61 0.58 13.65
C HIS A 168 -7.50 1.40 14.62
N VAL A 169 -7.01 2.53 15.15
CA VAL A 169 -7.82 3.42 16.02
C VAL A 169 -8.75 4.37 15.25
N TYR A 170 -8.24 5.05 14.22
CA TYR A 170 -8.94 6.19 13.60
C TYR A 170 -9.64 5.84 12.28
N GLY A 171 -9.33 4.70 11.66
CA GLY A 171 -9.97 4.22 10.44
C GLY A 171 -9.60 4.97 9.16
N PHE A 172 -8.66 5.94 9.18
CA PHE A 172 -8.16 6.58 7.96
C PHE A 172 -7.11 5.68 7.26
N PRO A 173 -6.99 5.75 5.92
CA PRO A 173 -5.96 5.03 5.18
C PRO A 173 -4.58 5.61 5.49
N TYR A 174 -3.57 4.74 5.58
CA TYR A 174 -2.17 5.14 5.76
C TYR A 174 -1.26 4.21 4.95
N ILE A 175 -0.03 4.67 4.71
CA ILE A 175 0.98 3.88 4.01
C ILE A 175 2.04 3.46 5.02
N PRO A 176 2.23 2.15 5.25
CA PRO A 176 3.22 1.66 6.21
C PRO A 176 4.65 2.06 5.83
N ALA A 177 5.46 2.38 6.84
CA ALA A 177 6.89 2.65 6.70
C ALA A 177 7.65 1.53 5.98
N SER A 178 7.25 0.27 6.21
CA SER A 178 7.84 -0.90 5.55
C SER A 178 7.58 -0.92 4.03
N ALA A 179 6.40 -0.46 3.58
CA ALA A 179 6.09 -0.33 2.16
C ALA A 179 6.93 0.78 1.52
N ILE A 180 7.13 1.89 2.24
CA ILE A 180 7.96 3.03 1.81
C ILE A 180 9.43 2.60 1.70
N LYS A 181 9.96 1.94 2.73
CA LYS A 181 11.33 1.37 2.72
C LYS A 181 11.49 0.35 1.60
N GLY A 182 10.49 -0.51 1.38
CA GLY A 182 10.50 -1.55 0.35
C GLY A 182 10.51 -0.99 -1.07
N VAL A 183 9.63 -0.03 -1.39
CA VAL A 183 9.61 0.59 -2.73
C VAL A 183 10.90 1.33 -3.01
N LEU A 184 11.42 2.07 -2.03
CA LEU A 184 12.67 2.79 -2.18
C LEU A 184 13.85 1.84 -2.41
N ARG A 185 13.96 0.78 -1.60
CA ARG A 185 15.01 -0.24 -1.73
C ARG A 185 14.95 -0.88 -3.12
N SER A 186 13.77 -1.33 -3.56
CA SER A 186 13.57 -1.95 -4.87
C SER A 186 13.91 -0.99 -6.02
N TYR A 187 13.50 0.28 -5.91
CA TYR A 187 13.80 1.31 -6.91
C TYR A 187 15.31 1.54 -7.01
N MET A 188 16.01 1.74 -5.89
CA MET A 188 17.45 1.97 -5.86
C MET A 188 18.24 0.78 -6.43
N ILE A 189 17.88 -0.46 -6.07
CA ILE A 189 18.51 -1.67 -6.63
C ILE A 189 18.35 -1.70 -8.16
N THR A 190 17.13 -1.45 -8.64
CA THR A 190 16.82 -1.48 -10.08
C THR A 190 17.55 -0.38 -10.83
N THR A 191 17.56 0.85 -10.32
CA THR A 191 18.16 2.01 -11.00
C THR A 191 19.69 1.98 -10.96
N LEU A 192 20.30 1.45 -9.90
CA LEU A 192 21.77 1.47 -9.73
C LEU A 192 22.47 0.24 -10.34
N GLN A 193 21.84 -0.93 -10.32
CA GLN A 193 22.46 -2.19 -10.79
C GLN A 193 21.70 -2.84 -11.96
N GLY A 194 20.53 -2.32 -12.32
CA GLY A 194 19.64 -2.96 -13.28
C GLY A 194 18.91 -4.16 -12.67
N ASN A 195 18.18 -4.88 -13.51
CA ASN A 195 17.34 -6.00 -13.11
C ASN A 195 18.07 -7.34 -13.31
N LYS A 196 19.06 -7.63 -12.46
CA LYS A 196 19.79 -8.90 -12.43
C LYS A 196 19.49 -9.64 -11.13
N ALA A 197 19.57 -10.96 -11.15
CA ALA A 197 19.22 -11.80 -10.01
C ALA A 197 20.10 -11.56 -8.76
N ASN A 198 21.34 -11.10 -8.97
CA ASN A 198 22.28 -10.76 -7.90
C ASN A 198 22.42 -9.25 -7.64
N SER A 199 21.60 -8.39 -8.28
CA SER A 199 21.71 -6.92 -8.18
C SER A 199 21.69 -6.42 -6.74
N GLU A 200 20.77 -6.95 -5.92
CA GLU A 200 20.66 -6.56 -4.52
C GLU A 200 21.92 -6.93 -3.74
N ALA A 201 22.30 -8.20 -3.81
CA ALA A 201 23.48 -8.69 -3.11
C ALA A 201 24.73 -7.89 -3.52
N LEU A 202 24.90 -7.63 -4.82
CA LEU A 202 26.04 -6.87 -5.36
C LEU A 202 26.08 -5.44 -4.84
N LEU A 203 24.92 -4.82 -4.68
CA LEU A 203 24.80 -3.47 -4.17
C LEU A 203 25.15 -3.40 -2.68
N PHE A 204 24.62 -4.32 -1.85
CA PHE A 204 24.95 -4.41 -0.43
C PHE A 204 26.39 -4.89 -0.16
N HIS A 205 27.02 -5.58 -1.11
CA HIS A 205 28.43 -5.99 -1.02
C HIS A 205 29.40 -4.84 -1.29
N ASN A 206 29.05 -3.94 -2.22
CA ASN A 206 29.95 -2.92 -2.75
C ASN A 206 29.71 -1.51 -2.19
N SER A 207 28.51 -1.19 -1.71
CA SER A 207 28.17 0.15 -1.24
C SER A 207 27.98 0.21 0.27
N LYS A 208 28.83 0.98 0.94
CA LYS A 208 28.66 1.37 2.34
C LYS A 208 27.34 2.12 2.52
N GLU A 209 27.05 3.05 1.62
CA GLU A 209 25.90 3.94 1.68
C GLU A 209 24.57 3.18 1.67
N MET A 210 24.49 2.07 0.93
CA MET A 210 23.30 1.22 0.91
C MET A 210 23.10 0.46 2.22
N CYS A 211 24.19 -0.03 2.81
CA CYS A 211 24.18 -0.60 4.16
C CYS A 211 23.80 0.46 5.20
N ASP A 212 24.31 1.68 5.06
CA ASP A 212 24.00 2.80 5.96
C ASP A 212 22.52 3.17 5.87
N ILE A 213 21.94 3.33 4.68
CA ILE A 213 20.55 3.74 4.52
C ILE A 213 19.57 2.66 5.03
N PHE A 214 19.77 1.39 4.67
CA PHE A 214 18.77 0.34 4.92
C PHE A 214 19.08 -0.61 6.07
N GLY A 215 20.35 -0.66 6.49
CA GLY A 215 20.89 -1.74 7.32
C GLY A 215 21.23 -2.98 6.49
N CYS A 216 22.13 -3.80 7.03
CA CYS A 216 22.56 -5.06 6.45
C CYS A 216 22.94 -6.08 7.52
N GLY A 217 22.62 -7.36 7.30
CA GLY A 217 23.23 -8.46 8.05
C GLY A 217 24.61 -8.83 7.50
N GLU A 218 25.15 -9.98 7.90
CA GLU A 218 26.48 -10.42 7.41
C GLU A 218 26.48 -10.80 5.92
N GLU A 219 25.38 -11.39 5.46
CA GLU A 219 25.25 -11.94 4.10
C GLU A 219 23.90 -11.58 3.48
N THR A 220 23.88 -11.46 2.15
CA THR A 220 22.66 -11.39 1.34
C THR A 220 22.53 -12.68 0.54
N ILE A 221 21.35 -13.30 0.60
CA ILE A 221 21.03 -14.51 -0.16
C ILE A 221 20.39 -14.07 -1.48
N TYR A 222 20.84 -14.66 -2.58
CA TYR A 222 20.25 -14.46 -3.90
C TYR A 222 20.16 -15.79 -4.64
N GLU A 223 19.29 -15.87 -5.64
CA GLU A 223 19.12 -17.06 -6.46
C GLU A 223 19.62 -16.78 -7.87
N GLU A 224 20.51 -17.62 -8.37
CA GLU A 224 21.06 -17.49 -9.72
C GLU A 224 21.05 -18.88 -10.37
N ASN A 225 20.41 -19.00 -11.53
CA ASN A 225 20.24 -20.28 -12.24
C ASN A 225 19.62 -21.39 -11.37
N GLY A 226 18.63 -21.06 -10.54
CA GLY A 226 17.96 -22.01 -9.64
C GLY A 226 18.78 -22.43 -8.42
N GLN A 227 19.96 -21.84 -8.20
CA GLN A 227 20.81 -22.12 -7.05
C GLN A 227 20.85 -20.94 -6.09
N LYS A 228 20.60 -21.21 -4.80
CA LYS A 228 20.78 -20.22 -3.74
C LYS A 228 22.26 -20.00 -3.50
N ARG A 229 22.70 -18.76 -3.66
CA ARG A 229 24.04 -18.28 -3.38
C ARG A 229 24.01 -17.26 -2.26
N ARG A 230 25.16 -17.05 -1.63
CA ARG A 230 25.35 -16.05 -0.59
C ARG A 230 26.46 -15.11 -1.00
N MET A 231 26.32 -13.86 -0.64
CA MET A 231 27.39 -12.88 -0.76
C MET A 231 27.45 -12.06 0.51
N THR A 232 28.68 -11.83 1.00
CA THR A 232 28.90 -11.00 2.18
C THR A 232 28.47 -9.56 1.91
N THR A 233 28.04 -8.85 2.94
CA THR A 233 27.73 -7.41 2.83
C THR A 233 29.00 -6.58 3.00
N PHE A 234 28.93 -5.28 2.73
CA PHE A 234 30.08 -4.37 2.75
C PHE A 234 30.87 -4.46 4.06
N TYR A 235 30.18 -4.34 5.19
CA TYR A 235 30.79 -4.37 6.52
C TYR A 235 31.45 -5.71 6.83
N LYS A 236 30.74 -6.82 6.57
CA LYS A 236 31.30 -8.17 6.75
C LYS A 236 32.52 -8.41 5.87
N ARG A 237 32.47 -7.99 4.60
CA ARG A 237 33.63 -8.11 3.68
C ARG A 237 34.82 -7.30 4.19
N CYS A 238 34.63 -6.04 4.58
CA CYS A 238 35.71 -5.21 5.10
C CYS A 238 36.32 -5.81 6.37
N PHE A 239 35.50 -6.33 7.28
CA PHE A 239 35.98 -7.03 8.47
C PHE A 239 36.83 -8.27 8.11
N ASP A 240 36.37 -9.10 7.18
CA ASP A 240 37.09 -10.32 6.77
C ASP A 240 38.38 -10.01 5.98
N GLU A 241 38.42 -8.90 5.24
CA GLU A 241 39.63 -8.35 4.61
C GLU A 241 40.65 -7.90 5.69
N ASP A 242 40.22 -7.06 6.64
CA ASP A 242 41.09 -6.52 7.69
C ASP A 242 41.63 -7.62 8.60
N LYS A 243 40.81 -8.62 8.92
CA LYS A 243 41.23 -9.80 9.70
C LYS A 243 42.30 -10.64 9.01
N ARG A 244 42.28 -10.72 7.68
CA ARG A 244 43.31 -11.41 6.90
C ARG A 244 44.62 -10.62 6.86
N GLU A 245 44.53 -9.29 6.82
CA GLU A 245 45.69 -8.41 6.73
C GLU A 245 46.38 -8.16 8.08
N PHE A 246 45.60 -7.86 9.13
CA PHE A 246 46.12 -7.43 10.44
C PHE A 246 46.00 -8.49 11.55
N GLY A 247 45.42 -9.65 11.25
CA GLY A 247 45.35 -10.78 12.18
C GLY A 247 44.46 -10.51 13.40
N LYS A 248 45.06 -10.36 14.58
CA LYS A 248 44.34 -10.09 15.84
C LYS A 248 44.39 -8.62 16.28
N ASP A 249 45.11 -7.77 15.55
CA ASP A 249 45.28 -6.36 15.90
C ASP A 249 44.06 -5.54 15.46
N LEU A 250 42.99 -5.57 16.27
CA LEU A 250 41.73 -4.88 16.01
C LEU A 250 41.87 -3.35 15.89
N SER A 251 42.94 -2.77 16.46
CA SER A 251 43.18 -1.32 16.42
C SER A 251 43.41 -0.78 15.00
N LYS A 252 43.74 -1.66 14.05
CA LYS A 252 44.02 -1.33 12.65
C LYS A 252 42.83 -1.54 11.72
N TYR A 253 41.71 -2.04 12.23
CA TYR A 253 40.54 -2.34 11.40
C TYR A 253 39.86 -1.05 10.96
N ARG A 254 39.41 -1.01 9.70
CA ARG A 254 38.64 0.10 9.14
C ARG A 254 37.30 0.26 9.87
N PHE A 255 36.68 -0.85 10.24
CA PHE A 255 35.44 -0.91 11.00
C PHE A 255 35.59 -1.95 12.14
N PRO A 256 35.82 -1.52 13.39
CA PRO A 256 36.01 -2.44 14.51
C PRO A 256 34.69 -3.16 14.83
N GLU A 257 34.69 -4.49 14.81
CA GLU A 257 33.60 -5.36 15.33
C GLU A 257 32.21 -5.20 14.68
N ILE A 258 32.12 -4.53 13.53
CA ILE A 258 30.86 -4.37 12.78
C ILE A 258 30.83 -5.38 11.63
N THR A 259 30.12 -6.49 11.81
CA THR A 259 29.77 -7.43 10.72
C THR A 259 28.34 -7.25 10.23
N GLU A 260 27.48 -6.72 11.09
CA GLU A 260 26.09 -6.35 10.81
C GLU A 260 25.86 -4.90 11.20
N LYS A 261 24.94 -4.23 10.51
CA LYS A 261 24.62 -2.83 10.76
C LYS A 261 23.12 -2.59 10.66
N GLU A 262 22.55 -1.96 11.68
CA GLU A 262 21.22 -1.36 11.58
C GLU A 262 21.28 -0.06 10.77
N GLY A 263 20.26 0.18 9.94
CA GLY A 263 20.17 1.36 9.09
C GLY A 263 20.12 2.67 9.87
N ASP A 264 20.80 3.67 9.33
CA ASP A 264 20.90 5.03 9.82
C ASP A 264 19.68 5.89 9.46
N ILE A 265 18.87 5.46 8.48
CA ILE A 265 17.63 6.14 8.11
C ILE A 265 16.41 5.43 8.70
N ILE A 266 15.61 6.20 9.44
CA ILE A 266 14.30 5.84 9.93
C ILE A 266 13.25 6.26 8.90
N PHE A 267 12.46 5.29 8.46
CA PHE A 267 11.28 5.50 7.62
C PHE A 267 10.05 5.59 8.51
N PHE A 268 9.23 6.61 8.31
CA PHE A 268 7.97 6.79 9.04
C PHE A 268 6.77 6.38 8.19
N ASP A 269 5.67 6.00 8.84
CA ASP A 269 4.40 5.80 8.17
C ASP A 269 3.95 7.10 7.50
N ALA A 270 3.38 7.00 6.29
CA ALA A 270 2.79 8.16 5.65
C ALA A 270 1.31 8.29 6.02
N TYR A 271 0.97 9.42 6.65
CA TYR A 271 -0.37 9.72 7.10
C TYR A 271 -1.03 10.81 6.27
N PRO A 272 -2.37 10.80 6.13
CA PRO A 272 -3.08 11.81 5.39
C PRO A 272 -3.02 13.18 6.08
N THR A 273 -2.91 14.25 5.30
CA THR A 273 -2.81 15.63 5.85
C THR A 273 -4.16 16.26 6.16
N HIS A 274 -5.23 15.66 5.66
CA HIS A 274 -6.61 16.11 5.80
C HIS A 274 -7.56 14.92 5.83
N SER A 275 -8.85 15.19 5.98
CA SER A 275 -9.88 14.16 6.04
C SER A 275 -9.91 13.28 4.79
N PRO A 276 -9.94 11.94 4.92
CA PRO A 276 -10.15 11.03 3.79
C PRO A 276 -11.62 10.95 3.37
N GLN A 277 -12.50 11.77 3.93
CA GLN A 277 -13.91 11.81 3.55
C GLN A 277 -14.03 12.11 2.04
N GLY A 278 -14.82 11.30 1.33
CA GLY A 278 -14.97 11.39 -0.12
C GLY A 278 -13.77 10.87 -0.94
N CYS A 279 -12.63 10.55 -0.31
CA CYS A 279 -11.41 10.11 -0.99
C CYS A 279 -11.32 8.59 -1.16
N ILE A 280 -12.08 7.82 -0.36
CA ILE A 280 -12.12 6.35 -0.47
C ILE A 280 -13.18 5.96 -1.49
N LYS A 281 -12.77 5.23 -2.54
CA LYS A 281 -13.65 4.76 -3.62
C LYS A 281 -13.61 3.25 -3.76
N ALA A 282 -14.75 2.66 -4.09
CA ALA A 282 -14.83 1.27 -4.51
C ALA A 282 -14.39 1.16 -5.99
N ASP A 283 -13.63 0.12 -6.29
CA ASP A 283 -13.17 -0.22 -7.62
C ASP A 283 -13.38 -1.71 -7.88
N ILE A 284 -13.29 -2.14 -9.14
CA ILE A 284 -13.63 -3.49 -9.57
C ILE A 284 -12.44 -4.13 -10.29
N MET A 285 -12.15 -5.38 -9.94
CA MET A 285 -11.23 -6.24 -10.69
C MET A 285 -11.98 -7.48 -11.16
N ASN A 286 -11.81 -7.83 -12.43
CA ASN A 286 -12.37 -9.07 -13.00
C ASN A 286 -11.23 -9.99 -13.43
N PRO A 287 -10.88 -11.04 -12.64
CA PRO A 287 -9.98 -12.08 -13.10
C PRO A 287 -10.58 -12.77 -14.33
N HIS A 288 -9.79 -12.89 -15.39
CA HIS A 288 -10.23 -13.53 -16.63
C HIS A 288 -10.29 -15.07 -16.51
N TYR A 289 -9.43 -15.66 -15.67
CA TYR A 289 -9.33 -17.11 -15.45
C TYR A 289 -9.34 -17.43 -13.94
N PRO A 290 -10.46 -17.21 -13.22
CA PRO A 290 -10.51 -17.40 -11.77
C PRO A 290 -10.09 -18.82 -11.35
N ASN A 291 -10.57 -19.85 -12.05
CA ASN A 291 -10.29 -21.24 -11.70
C ASN A 291 -8.84 -21.67 -11.92
N TYR A 292 -8.10 -20.94 -12.77
CA TYR A 292 -6.69 -21.18 -13.04
C TYR A 292 -5.80 -20.66 -11.90
N TYR A 293 -6.16 -19.50 -11.33
CA TYR A 293 -5.38 -18.85 -10.28
C TYR A 293 -5.77 -19.28 -8.86
N GLU A 294 -7.02 -19.73 -8.66
CA GLU A 294 -7.56 -20.06 -7.33
C GLU A 294 -7.28 -21.51 -6.91
N TYR A 295 -7.20 -22.44 -7.87
CA TYR A 295 -7.12 -23.87 -7.58
C TYR A 295 -5.78 -24.48 -8.00
N ASP A 296 -5.27 -25.39 -7.18
CA ASP A 296 -4.12 -26.23 -7.51
C ASP A 296 -4.45 -27.14 -8.71
N VAL A 297 -3.46 -27.46 -9.54
CA VAL A 297 -3.58 -28.35 -10.70
C VAL A 297 -4.24 -29.71 -10.39
N ASN A 298 -4.14 -30.18 -9.14
CA ASN A 298 -4.76 -31.44 -8.70
C ASN A 298 -6.23 -31.31 -8.25
N SER A 299 -6.76 -30.09 -8.20
CA SER A 299 -8.15 -29.83 -7.81
C SER A 299 -9.12 -30.17 -8.94
N PRO A 300 -10.26 -30.81 -8.67
CA PRO A 300 -11.30 -31.04 -9.69
C PRO A 300 -11.94 -29.74 -10.20
N LYS A 301 -11.69 -28.61 -9.53
CA LYS A 301 -12.14 -27.27 -9.95
C LYS A 301 -11.09 -26.52 -10.77
N PHE A 302 -9.87 -27.04 -10.88
CA PHE A 302 -8.85 -26.45 -11.73
C PHE A 302 -9.29 -26.51 -13.18
N GLN A 303 -9.18 -25.37 -13.86
CA GLN A 303 -9.40 -25.28 -15.30
C GLN A 303 -8.23 -24.54 -15.93
N PRO A 304 -7.68 -25.04 -17.05
CA PRO A 304 -6.65 -24.33 -17.77
C PRO A 304 -7.17 -22.95 -18.24
N PRO A 305 -6.28 -21.97 -18.45
CA PRO A 305 -6.67 -20.62 -18.80
C PRO A 305 -7.22 -20.63 -20.23
N ALA A 306 -8.53 -20.55 -20.35
CA ALA A 306 -9.25 -20.58 -21.61
C ALA A 306 -10.52 -19.73 -21.52
N ASP A 307 -10.89 -19.10 -22.64
CA ASP A 307 -11.82 -17.96 -22.71
C ASP A 307 -13.31 -18.34 -22.53
N TYR A 308 -13.60 -19.45 -21.86
CA TYR A 308 -14.95 -19.93 -21.57
C TYR A 308 -15.36 -19.70 -20.11
N GLN A 309 -14.46 -19.19 -19.26
CA GLN A 309 -14.78 -18.87 -17.86
C GLN A 309 -15.54 -17.54 -17.78
N SER A 310 -16.52 -17.48 -16.87
CA SER A 310 -17.24 -16.23 -16.61
C SER A 310 -16.43 -15.35 -15.65
N PRO A 311 -16.24 -14.05 -15.94
CA PRO A 311 -15.53 -13.16 -15.04
C PRO A 311 -16.31 -13.01 -13.74
N VAL A 312 -15.60 -13.06 -12.60
CA VAL A 312 -16.16 -12.82 -11.28
C VAL A 312 -15.72 -11.43 -10.82
N PRO A 313 -16.62 -10.43 -10.76
CA PRO A 313 -16.26 -9.10 -10.29
C PRO A 313 -15.88 -9.10 -8.81
N ILE A 314 -14.66 -8.66 -8.52
CA ILE A 314 -14.12 -8.50 -7.17
C ILE A 314 -14.05 -7.01 -6.88
N ILE A 315 -14.88 -6.54 -5.95
CA ILE A 315 -14.87 -5.15 -5.50
C ILE A 315 -13.74 -4.98 -4.47
N PHE A 316 -12.93 -3.93 -4.62
CA PHE A 316 -11.87 -3.57 -3.68
C PHE A 316 -11.85 -2.06 -3.41
N LEU A 317 -11.24 -1.66 -2.30
CA LEU A 317 -11.15 -0.25 -1.90
C LEU A 317 -9.88 0.41 -2.41
N THR A 318 -10.04 1.67 -2.83
CA THR A 318 -8.99 2.53 -3.36
C THR A 318 -9.08 3.92 -2.71
N VAL A 319 -7.99 4.67 -2.80
CA VAL A 319 -7.89 6.05 -2.35
C VAL A 319 -7.54 6.93 -3.56
N GLU A 320 -8.30 7.99 -3.75
CA GLU A 320 -8.02 9.07 -4.71
C GLU A 320 -8.03 10.41 -3.98
N ASN A 321 -7.34 11.41 -4.54
CA ASN A 321 -7.38 12.78 -4.05
C ASN A 321 -7.02 13.04 -2.58
N LEU A 322 -6.27 12.12 -1.96
CA LEU A 322 -5.80 12.25 -0.58
C LEU A 322 -4.31 12.54 -0.54
N THR A 323 -3.93 13.62 0.14
CA THR A 323 -2.53 13.99 0.33
C THR A 323 -1.95 13.25 1.53
N PHE A 324 -0.80 12.61 1.34
CA PHE A 324 -0.02 11.95 2.36
C PHE A 324 1.27 12.71 2.65
N GLN A 325 1.63 12.77 3.94
CA GLN A 325 2.92 13.25 4.40
C GLN A 325 3.89 12.08 4.54
N PHE A 326 4.97 12.11 3.78
CA PHE A 326 6.08 11.17 3.87
C PHE A 326 7.22 11.81 4.67
N MET A 327 7.82 11.05 5.57
CA MET A 327 8.97 11.51 6.34
C MET A 327 10.06 10.44 6.39
N VAL A 328 11.30 10.89 6.27
CA VAL A 328 12.51 10.13 6.57
C VAL A 328 13.36 10.93 7.54
N GLY A 329 14.00 10.26 8.48
CA GLY A 329 14.85 10.91 9.49
C GLY A 329 16.09 10.11 9.80
N LEU A 330 17.11 10.77 10.33
CA LEU A 330 18.33 10.09 10.78
C LEU A 330 18.12 9.49 12.16
N ARG A 331 18.65 8.29 12.36
CA ARG A 331 18.69 7.68 13.68
C ARG A 331 19.49 8.56 14.64
N LYS A 332 19.00 8.70 15.87
CA LYS A 332 19.64 9.51 16.91
C LYS A 332 21.13 9.15 17.05
N GLY A 333 21.97 10.18 17.01
CA GLY A 333 23.42 10.05 17.16
C GLY A 333 24.18 9.75 15.87
N VAL A 334 23.48 9.62 14.74
CA VAL A 334 24.12 9.51 13.42
C VAL A 334 24.29 10.91 12.81
N GLU A 335 25.47 11.17 12.25
CA GLU A 335 25.74 12.39 11.51
C GLU A 335 25.19 12.30 10.07
N ASN A 336 24.67 13.42 9.57
CA ASN A 336 24.20 13.50 8.19
C ASN A 336 25.38 13.65 7.22
N GLU A 337 26.14 12.56 7.04
CA GLU A 337 27.33 12.53 6.19
C GLU A 337 26.99 12.79 4.71
N ASN A 338 27.93 13.41 3.99
CA ASN A 338 27.83 13.54 2.54
C ASN A 338 28.13 12.21 1.88
N ILE A 339 27.18 11.71 1.10
CA ILE A 339 27.30 10.46 0.36
C ILE A 339 27.22 10.71 -1.14
N LYS A 340 27.73 9.74 -1.90
CA LYS A 340 27.56 9.67 -3.35
C LYS A 340 27.00 8.30 -3.70
N LEU A 341 25.83 8.28 -4.31
CA LEU A 341 25.18 7.04 -4.73
C LEU A 341 24.63 7.18 -6.14
N GLY A 342 25.20 6.40 -7.06
CA GLY A 342 24.98 6.58 -8.49
C GLY A 342 25.37 7.99 -8.96
N ALA A 343 24.45 8.67 -9.63
CA ALA A 343 24.61 10.05 -10.08
C ALA A 343 24.32 11.11 -9.01
N LYS A 344 23.74 10.73 -7.86
CA LYS A 344 23.35 11.67 -6.81
C LYS A 344 24.48 11.89 -5.80
N ARG A 345 24.64 13.14 -5.36
CA ARG A 345 25.58 13.57 -4.33
C ARG A 345 24.91 14.59 -3.42
N GLY A 346 25.12 14.45 -2.12
CA GLY A 346 24.59 15.35 -1.10
C GLY A 346 24.65 14.67 0.26
N ASP A 347 24.03 15.28 1.26
CA ASP A 347 23.85 14.63 2.55
C ASP A 347 22.94 13.39 2.42
N MET A 348 23.10 12.42 3.33
CA MET A 348 22.40 11.14 3.30
C MET A 348 20.87 11.32 3.20
N LEU A 349 20.29 12.21 4.01
CA LEU A 349 18.85 12.47 3.98
C LEU A 349 18.38 13.02 2.63
N SER A 350 19.12 13.98 2.07
CA SER A 350 18.81 14.60 0.78
C SER A 350 18.90 13.59 -0.36
N VAL A 351 19.92 12.74 -0.38
CA VAL A 351 20.06 11.66 -1.37
C VAL A 351 18.93 10.65 -1.24
N THR A 352 18.63 10.18 -0.03
CA THR A 352 17.51 9.26 0.23
C THR A 352 16.16 9.86 -0.17
N SER A 353 15.93 11.13 0.14
CA SER A 353 14.69 11.84 -0.22
C SER A 353 14.54 12.03 -1.72
N GLY A 354 15.65 12.28 -2.42
CA GLY A 354 15.69 12.36 -3.88
C GLY A 354 15.28 11.04 -4.52
N PHE A 355 15.85 9.91 -4.06
CA PHE A 355 15.43 8.59 -4.53
C PHE A 355 13.99 8.24 -4.14
N LEU A 356 13.52 8.64 -2.96
CA LEU A 356 12.13 8.41 -2.53
C LEU A 356 11.15 9.15 -3.42
N LYS A 357 11.43 10.41 -3.74
CA LYS A 357 10.63 11.19 -4.70
C LYS A 357 10.53 10.45 -6.04
N GLU A 358 11.66 10.04 -6.61
CA GLU A 358 11.69 9.34 -7.90
C GLU A 358 10.96 7.99 -7.83
N ALA A 359 11.18 7.21 -6.76
CA ALA A 359 10.48 5.94 -6.56
C ALA A 359 8.95 6.10 -6.51
N LEU A 360 8.46 7.12 -5.81
CA LEU A 360 7.02 7.40 -5.72
C LEU A 360 6.42 7.87 -7.05
N GLN A 361 7.18 8.60 -7.86
CA GLN A 361 6.75 9.14 -9.15
C GLN A 361 6.87 8.14 -10.30
N GLU A 362 7.86 7.24 -10.28
CA GLU A 362 8.20 6.37 -11.42
C GLU A 362 7.87 4.90 -11.20
N ARG A 363 7.86 4.43 -9.95
CA ARG A 363 7.57 3.02 -9.61
C ARG A 363 6.17 2.85 -9.03
N GLY A 364 5.70 3.87 -8.32
CA GLY A 364 4.46 3.84 -7.54
C GLY A 364 4.57 2.94 -6.30
N ILE A 365 3.65 3.13 -5.35
CA ILE A 365 3.61 2.41 -4.07
C ILE A 365 2.26 1.71 -3.88
N GLY A 366 2.26 0.56 -3.20
CA GLY A 366 1.06 -0.24 -2.98
C GLY A 366 0.90 -1.38 -3.99
N ALA A 367 -0.32 -1.88 -4.14
CA ALA A 367 -0.62 -2.97 -5.05
C ALA A 367 -1.01 -2.43 -6.44
N LYS A 368 -0.91 -3.30 -7.45
CA LYS A 368 -1.34 -3.03 -8.85
C LYS A 368 -0.61 -1.87 -9.54
N THR A 369 0.64 -1.60 -9.15
CA THR A 369 1.48 -0.56 -9.79
C THR A 369 1.73 -0.85 -11.28
N ALA A 370 1.80 -2.10 -11.69
CA ALA A 370 1.94 -2.47 -13.10
C ALA A 370 0.78 -2.01 -14.00
N VAL A 371 -0.40 -1.76 -13.44
CA VAL A 371 -1.59 -1.27 -14.17
C VAL A 371 -1.95 0.17 -13.80
N GLY A 372 -1.00 0.94 -13.25
CA GLY A 372 -1.14 2.38 -13.03
C GLY A 372 -1.58 2.83 -11.64
N TYR A 373 -1.78 1.91 -10.68
CA TYR A 373 -2.13 2.31 -9.31
C TYR A 373 -0.91 2.79 -8.53
N GLY A 374 -1.12 3.70 -7.60
CA GLY A 374 -0.13 4.05 -6.58
C GLY A 374 1.02 4.94 -7.04
N TYR A 375 1.01 5.40 -8.30
CA TYR A 375 1.87 6.50 -8.73
C TYR A 375 1.46 7.78 -8.02
N MET A 376 2.45 8.58 -7.63
CA MET A 376 2.23 9.76 -6.82
C MET A 376 2.71 11.02 -7.54
N LYS A 377 1.95 12.10 -7.38
CA LYS A 377 2.35 13.46 -7.77
C LYS A 377 2.78 14.25 -6.53
N GLN A 378 3.89 14.96 -6.65
CA GLN A 378 4.36 15.86 -5.60
C GLN A 378 3.50 17.12 -5.59
N LEU A 379 3.19 17.63 -4.40
CA LEU A 379 2.46 18.89 -4.21
C LEU A 379 3.39 20.07 -3.95
#